data_AF-Q8EX10-F1
#
_entry.id   AF-Q8EX10-F1
#
_cell.length_a   1.000
_cell.length_b   1.000
_cell.length_c   1.000
_cell.angle_alpha   90.00
_cell.angle_beta   90.00
_cell.angle_gamma   90.00
#
_symmetry.space_group_name_H-M   'P 1'
#
loop_
_entity.id
_entity.type
_entity.pdbx_description
1 polymer ?
#
loop_
_entity_poly.entity_id
_entity_poly.type
_entity_poly.pdbx_seq_one_letter_code
_entity_poly.pdbx_strand_id
1 'polypeptide(L)' 'MALAIGLCLGLGIPISLIIGAVIGYYFAGKYFKKQLKENPPITESQIRAMYQQMGRKPTEKQIKQIMATFKKNNK' A
#
# COMPACT_ATOMS: atom_id res chain seq x y z
N MET A 1 -28.58 -21.01 29.88
CA MET A 1 -27.22 -21.11 29.30
C MET A 1 -27.21 -21.41 27.80
N ALA A 2 -27.91 -22.44 27.31
CA ALA A 2 -27.92 -22.79 25.89
C ALA A 2 -28.34 -21.65 24.93
N LEU A 3 -29.37 -20.86 25.29
CA LEU A 3 -29.83 -19.72 24.47
C LEU A 3 -28.76 -18.63 24.31
N ALA A 4 -28.00 -18.34 25.38
CA ALA A 4 -26.92 -17.36 25.36
C ALA A 4 -25.76 -17.82 24.46
N ILE A 5 -25.39 -19.11 24.54
CA ILE A 5 -24.37 -19.71 23.67
C ILE A 5 -24.83 -19.66 22.21
N GLY A 6 -26.08 -20.01 21.92
CA GLY A 6 -26.65 -19.96 20.57
C GLY A 6 -26.62 -18.57 19.94
N LEU A 7 -26.95 -17.53 20.71
CA LEU A 7 -26.89 -16.14 20.23
C LEU A 7 -25.44 -15.65 20.04
N CYS A 8 -24.55 -15.95 20.98
CA CYS A 8 -23.13 -15.55 20.89
C CYS A 8 -22.42 -16.22 19.69
N LEU A 9 -22.64 -17.52 19.47
CA LEU A 9 -22.03 -18.23 18.35
C LEU A 9 -22.72 -17.88 17.01
N GLY A 10 -24.05 -17.78 17.00
CA GLY A 10 -24.83 -17.57 15.78
C GLY A 10 -24.73 -16.15 15.21
N LEU A 11 -24.70 -15.13 16.06
CA LEU A 11 -24.61 -13.72 15.63
C LEU A 11 -23.26 -13.08 15.99
N GLY A 12 -22.72 -13.38 17.17
CA GLY A 12 -21.48 -12.75 17.65
C GLY A 12 -20.25 -13.11 16.81
N ILE A 13 -20.11 -14.37 16.37
CA ILE A 13 -18.97 -14.79 15.54
C ILE A 13 -19.01 -14.11 14.16
N PRO A 14 -20.10 -14.18 13.38
CA PRO A 14 -20.15 -13.51 12.08
C PRO A 14 -19.91 -12.01 12.17
N ILE A 15 -20.51 -11.34 13.17
CA ILE A 15 -20.35 -9.89 13.36
C ILE A 15 -18.89 -9.54 13.70
N SER A 16 -18.26 -10.29 14.61
CA SER A 16 -16.87 -10.04 14.98
C SER A 16 -15.89 -10.31 13.82
N LEU A 17 -16.18 -11.30 12.96
CA LEU A 17 -15.43 -11.53 11.73
C LEU A 17 -15.57 -10.37 10.74
N ILE A 18 -16.77 -9.84 10.54
CA ILE A 18 -16.99 -8.69 9.64
C ILE A 18 -16.26 -7.46 10.17
N ILE A 19 -16.40 -7.16 11.47
CA ILE A 19 -15.71 -6.04 12.12
C ILE A 19 -14.19 -6.23 12.00
N GLY A 20 -13.69 -7.42 12.31
CA GLY A 20 -12.26 -7.77 12.19
C GLY A 20 -11.75 -7.62 10.76
N ALA A 21 -12.53 -8.02 9.75
CA ALA A 21 -12.16 -7.88 8.35
C ALA A 21 -12.11 -6.40 7.92
N VAL A 22 -13.09 -5.58 8.32
CA VAL A 22 -13.12 -4.14 8.01
C VAL A 22 -11.93 -3.43 8.65
N ILE A 23 -11.67 -3.71 9.93
CA ILE A 23 -10.53 -3.18 10.66
C ILE A 23 -9.22 -3.64 9.99
N GLY A 24 -9.07 -4.95 9.76
CA GLY A 24 -7.90 -5.55 9.13
C GLY A 24 -7.60 -4.95 7.76
N TYR A 25 -8.62 -4.78 6.91
CA TYR A 25 -8.47 -4.14 5.59
C TYR A 25 -7.98 -2.69 5.70
N TYR A 26 -8.58 -1.90 6.61
CA TYR A 26 -8.18 -0.51 6.81
C TYR A 26 -6.73 -0.38 7.30
N PHE A 27 -6.33 -1.21 8.28
CA PHE A 27 -4.97 -1.21 8.80
C PHE A 27 -3.95 -1.75 7.79
N ALA A 28 -4.27 -2.80 7.05
CA ALA A 28 -3.41 -3.34 6.00
C ALA A 28 -3.13 -2.27 4.93
N GLY A 29 -4.16 -1.57 4.46
CA GLY A 29 -3.99 -0.48 3.48
C GLY A 29 -3.05 0.63 3.99
N LYS A 30 -3.17 1.02 5.27
CA LYS A 30 -2.23 1.98 5.88
C LYS A 30 -0.81 1.43 5.99
N TYR A 31 -0.66 0.17 6.37
CA TYR A 31 0.64 -0.49 6.49
C TYR A 31 1.36 -0.54 5.14
N PHE A 32 0.69 -1.01 4.08
CA PHE A 32 1.28 -1.06 2.74
C PHE A 32 1.61 0.33 2.18
N LYS A 33 0.74 1.32 2.37
CA LYS A 33 1.03 2.71 1.97
C LYS A 33 2.29 3.25 2.66
N LYS A 34 2.47 2.96 3.95
CA LYS A 34 3.68 3.34 4.70
C LYS A 34 4.92 2.64 4.13
N GLN A 35 4.85 1.34 3.89
CA GLN A 35 5.96 0.55 3.35
C GLN A 35 6.41 1.03 1.96
N LEU A 36 5.47 1.30 1.05
CA LEU A 36 5.77 1.83 -0.29
C LEU A 36 6.36 3.25 -0.26
N LYS A 37 6.10 4.01 0.80
CA LYS A 37 6.67 5.35 0.99
C LYS A 37 8.10 5.30 1.50
N GLU A 38 8.41 4.37 2.39
CA GLU A 38 9.75 4.14 2.93
C GLU A 38 10.66 3.45 1.91
N ASN A 39 10.12 2.48 1.18
CA ASN A 39 10.79 1.75 0.10
C ASN A 39 10.06 1.99 -1.22
N PRO A 40 10.33 3.12 -1.91
CA PRO A 40 9.69 3.42 -3.18
C PRO A 40 9.92 2.28 -4.19
N PRO A 41 8.90 1.89 -4.97
CA PRO A 41 8.98 0.74 -5.88
C PRO A 41 9.81 1.02 -7.14
N ILE A 42 10.33 2.24 -7.29
CA ILE A 42 11.07 2.69 -8.47
C ILE A 42 12.41 3.26 -8.03
N THR A 43 13.50 2.85 -8.69
CA THR A 43 14.87 3.35 -8.49
C THR A 43 15.32 4.25 -9.64
N GLU A 44 16.42 4.98 -9.45
CA GLU A 44 17.04 5.81 -10.49
C GLU A 44 17.46 5.00 -11.73
N SER A 45 17.94 3.76 -11.53
CA SER A 45 18.33 2.87 -12.63
C SER A 45 17.13 2.41 -13.46
N GLN A 46 15.99 2.14 -12.81
CA GLN A 46 14.74 1.81 -13.51
C GLN A 46 14.21 3.01 -14.31
N ILE A 47 14.28 4.22 -13.75
CA ILE A 47 13.94 5.44 -14.48
C ILE A 47 14.85 5.59 -15.70
N ARG A 48 16.17 5.39 -15.56
CA ARG A 48 17.11 5.47 -16.70
C ARG A 48 16.79 4.42 -17.76
N ALA A 49 16.53 3.17 -17.36
CA ALA A 49 16.18 2.09 -18.28
C ALA A 49 14.86 2.38 -19.02
N MET A 50 13.87 2.96 -18.34
CA MET A 50 12.62 3.40 -18.97
C MET A 50 12.87 4.44 -20.05
N TYR A 51 13.68 5.46 -19.77
CA TYR A 51 14.01 6.48 -20.78
C TYR A 51 14.86 5.92 -21.92
N GLN A 52 15.80 5.02 -21.64
CA GLN A 52 16.60 4.35 -22.68
C GLN A 52 15.72 3.54 -23.63
N GLN A 53 14.69 2.86 -23.12
CA GLN A 53 13.69 2.20 -23.95
C GLN A 53 12.91 3.18 -24.84
N MET A 54 12.72 4.42 -24.39
CA MET A 54 12.13 5.50 -25.20
C MET A 54 13.14 6.18 -26.14
N GLY A 55 14.37 5.68 -26.26
CA GLY A 55 15.44 6.28 -27.06
C GLY A 55 15.97 7.62 -26.50
N ARG A 56 15.65 7.94 -25.24
CA ARG A 56 16.04 9.20 -24.59
C ARG A 56 17.09 8.92 -23.52
N LYS A 57 18.12 9.78 -23.43
CA LYS A 57 19.07 9.78 -22.31
C LYS A 57 18.66 10.90 -21.35
N PRO A 58 18.06 10.58 -20.19
CA PRO A 58 17.71 11.60 -19.21
C PRO A 58 18.98 12.10 -18.50
N THR A 59 18.97 13.35 -18.05
CA THR A 59 20.05 13.87 -17.19
C THR A 59 19.86 13.41 -15.74
N GLU A 60 20.94 13.25 -14.97
CA GLU A 60 20.86 12.86 -13.55
C GLU A 60 19.98 13.78 -12.71
N LYS A 61 19.98 15.09 -13.01
CA LYS A 61 19.11 16.07 -12.34
C LYS A 61 17.63 15.76 -12.61
N GLN A 62 17.28 15.44 -13.85
CA GLN A 62 15.92 15.05 -14.22
C GLN A 62 15.52 13.74 -13.53
N ILE A 63 16.40 12.73 -13.50
CA ILE A 63 16.14 11.46 -12.80
C ILE A 63 15.84 11.73 -11.33
N LYS A 64 16.67 12.53 -10.65
CA LYS A 64 16.45 12.90 -9.23
C LYS A 64 15.16 13.69 -9.01
N GLN A 65 14.81 14.61 -9.91
CA GLN A 65 13.55 15.35 -9.84
C GLN A 65 12.34 14.43 -9.99
N ILE A 66 12.42 13.46 -10.91
CA ILE A 66 11.39 12.44 -11.11
C ILE A 66 11.28 11.55 -9.87
N MET A 67 12.39 11.07 -9.34
CA MET A 67 12.43 10.25 -8.12
C MET A 67 11.85 11.01 -6.91
N ALA A 68 12.16 12.29 -6.76
CA ALA A 68 11.58 13.15 -5.74
C ALA A 68 10.06 13.31 -5.91
N THR A 69 9.58 13.37 -7.15
CA THR A 69 8.15 13.45 -7.47
C THR A 69 7.43 12.15 -7.09
N PHE A 70 8.02 10.99 -7.40
CA PHE A 70 7.50 9.69 -6.96
C PHE A 70 7.43 9.57 -5.43
N LYS A 71 8.44 10.08 -4.71
CA LYS A 71 8.43 10.12 -3.24
C LYS A 71 7.39 11.10 -2.66
N LYS A 72 7.09 12.20 -3.37
CA LYS A 72 6.21 13.28 -2.88
C LYS A 72 4.72 12.95 -2.97
N ASN A 73 4.29 12.11 -3.91
CA ASN A 73 2.87 11.90 -4.24
C ASN A 73 2.06 11.00 -3.27
N ASN A 74 2.44 10.89 -1.99
CA ASN A 74 1.67 10.16 -0.97
C ASN A 74 1.65 10.90 0.39
N LYS A 75 1.11 12.13 0.40
CA LYS A 75 0.47 12.69 1.60
C LYS A 75 -0.99 12.24 1.61
#